data_AF-A0A177WB88-F1
#
_entry.id   AF-A0A177WB88-F1
#
_cell.length_a   1.000
_cell.length_b   1.000
_cell.length_c   1.000
_cell.angle_alpha   90.00
_cell.angle_beta   90.00
_cell.angle_gamma   90.00
#
_symmetry.space_group_name_H-M   'P 1'
#
loop_
_entity.id
_entity.type
_entity.pdbx_description
1 polymer ?
#
loop_
_entity_poly.entity_id
_entity_poly.type
_entity_poly.pdbx_seq_one_letter_code
_entity_poly.pdbx_strand_id
1 'polypeptide(L)'
;MKLAVTVLASILLACSVTTATPANPSAFVEVDARLIEGHLETDRKRQEMRKVCVLAKSKELDQKILNDPTYQKKLQNSRLELKEAREKLEELEEKREKLEHDFFVFRLSLYSIRENIARRLFGYGMDLASFYSCVEFLKFNPSFLESIYESLTLRLNQQSESEQASTSGTQSSSQHHESSSSSSETSTVQST
;
A
#
# COMPACT_ATOMS: atom_id res chain seq x y z
N MET A 1 0.74 -11.23 -9.07
CA MET A 1 -0.54 -10.49 -8.92
C MET A 1 -0.43 -8.99 -9.18
N LYS A 2 0.66 -8.29 -8.86
CA LYS A 2 0.83 -6.85 -9.17
C LYS A 2 0.92 -6.54 -10.68
N LEU A 3 1.55 -7.41 -11.48
CA LEU A 3 1.65 -7.22 -12.93
C LEU A 3 0.28 -7.24 -13.63
N ALA A 4 -0.63 -8.12 -13.21
CA ALA A 4 -1.94 -8.25 -13.84
C ALA A 4 -2.85 -7.05 -13.54
N VAL A 5 -2.82 -6.53 -12.31
CA VAL A 5 -3.61 -5.37 -11.91
C VAL A 5 -3.06 -4.08 -12.53
N THR A 6 -1.73 -3.94 -12.64
CA THR A 6 -1.13 -2.79 -13.33
C THR A 6 -1.35 -2.85 -14.84
N VAL A 7 -1.29 -4.03 -15.46
CA VAL A 7 -1.61 -4.18 -16.90
C VAL A 7 -3.09 -3.87 -17.16
N LEU A 8 -4.02 -4.34 -16.32
CA LEU A 8 -5.45 -4.03 -16.44
C LEU A 8 -5.75 -2.53 -16.20
N ALA A 9 -5.11 -1.90 -15.22
CA ALA A 9 -5.26 -0.47 -14.95
C ALA A 9 -4.67 0.40 -16.08
N SER A 10 -3.52 0.01 -16.64
CA SER A 10 -2.92 0.70 -17.80
C SER A 10 -3.72 0.50 -19.09
N ILE A 11 -4.36 -0.67 -19.29
CA ILE A 11 -5.28 -0.91 -20.41
C ILE A 11 -6.56 -0.08 -20.24
N LEU A 12 -7.14 0.00 -19.03
CA LEU A 12 -8.34 0.81 -18.78
C LEU A 12 -8.06 2.31 -18.88
N LEU A 13 -6.87 2.77 -18.47
CA LEU A 13 -6.44 4.17 -18.62
C LEU A 13 -6.15 4.53 -20.09
N ALA A 14 -5.54 3.62 -20.87
CA ALA A 14 -5.34 3.81 -22.31
C ALA A 14 -6.66 3.78 -23.10
N CYS A 15 -7.66 3.03 -22.65
CA CYS A 15 -9.00 3.03 -23.26
C CYS A 15 -9.85 4.27 -22.92
N SER A 16 -9.51 5.03 -21.88
CA SER A 16 -10.34 6.15 -21.40
C SER A 16 -9.97 7.52 -22.00
N VAL A 17 -8.85 7.62 -22.71
CA VAL A 17 -8.40 8.86 -23.36
C VAL A 17 -8.06 8.60 -24.84
N THR A 18 -9.02 8.01 -25.55
CA THR A 18 -9.24 8.46 -26.92
C THR A 18 -10.44 9.37 -26.84
N THR A 19 -10.22 10.68 -26.68
CA THR A 19 -11.26 11.67 -26.94
C THR A 19 -11.58 11.59 -28.42
N ALA A 20 -12.39 10.61 -28.81
CA ALA A 20 -13.10 10.66 -30.07
C ALA A 20 -13.78 12.02 -30.08
N THR A 21 -13.43 12.87 -31.04
CA THR A 21 -14.16 14.10 -31.32
C THR A 21 -15.63 13.75 -31.25
N PRO A 22 -16.42 14.38 -30.35
CA PRO A 22 -17.83 14.03 -30.19
C PRO A 22 -18.46 14.11 -31.57
N ALA A 23 -18.94 12.97 -32.06
CA ALA A 23 -19.45 12.85 -33.42
C ALA A 23 -20.53 13.90 -33.59
N ASN A 24 -20.33 14.82 -34.55
CA ASN A 24 -21.31 15.87 -34.80
C ASN A 24 -22.57 15.19 -35.37
N PRO A 25 -23.72 15.19 -34.66
CA PRO A 25 -24.93 14.54 -35.14
C PRO A 25 -25.46 15.16 -36.43
N SER A 26 -25.03 16.38 -36.80
CA SER A 26 -25.37 17.02 -38.08
C SER A 26 -24.63 16.45 -39.29
N ALA A 27 -23.68 15.53 -39.09
CA ALA A 27 -22.93 14.86 -40.15
C ALA A 27 -23.58 13.53 -40.60
N PHE A 28 -24.62 13.08 -39.90
CA PHE A 28 -25.37 11.89 -40.29
C PHE A 28 -26.19 12.19 -41.54
N VAL A 29 -25.90 11.45 -42.61
CA VAL A 29 -26.66 11.53 -43.86
C VAL A 29 -27.81 10.52 -43.78
N GLU A 30 -28.83 10.67 -44.62
CA GLU A 30 -29.99 9.77 -44.68
C GLU A 30 -29.61 8.27 -44.76
N VAL A 31 -28.47 7.96 -45.40
CA VAL A 31 -27.91 6.60 -45.47
C VAL A 31 -27.55 6.06 -44.08
N ASP A 32 -26.95 6.89 -43.23
CA ASP A 32 -26.56 6.51 -41.87
C ASP A 32 -27.79 6.32 -40.98
N ALA A 33 -28.82 7.15 -41.15
CA ALA A 33 -30.09 7.01 -40.44
C ALA A 33 -30.77 5.68 -40.77
N ARG A 34 -30.81 5.30 -42.06
CA ARG A 34 -31.36 4.00 -42.50
C ARG A 34 -30.52 2.82 -41.99
N LEU A 35 -29.20 2.98 -41.92
CA LEU A 35 -28.32 1.94 -41.37
C LEU A 35 -28.56 1.73 -39.87
N ILE A 36 -28.72 2.81 -39.10
CA ILE A 36 -29.05 2.76 -37.68
C ILE A 36 -30.43 2.12 -37.47
N GLU A 37 -31.43 2.52 -38.26
CA GLU A 37 -32.77 1.94 -38.19
C GLU A 37 -32.75 0.42 -38.49
N GLY A 38 -32.03 0.01 -39.54
CA GLY A 38 -31.85 -1.40 -39.87
C GLY A 38 -31.14 -2.20 -38.77
N HIS A 39 -30.17 -1.59 -38.09
CA HIS A 39 -29.51 -2.21 -36.94
C HIS A 39 -30.47 -2.41 -35.76
N LEU A 40 -31.23 -1.37 -35.40
CA LEU A 40 -32.19 -1.42 -34.30
C LEU A 40 -33.28 -2.46 -34.53
N GLU A 41 -33.82 -2.54 -35.75
CA GLU A 41 -34.84 -3.53 -36.10
C GLU A 41 -34.30 -4.96 -36.07
N THR A 42 -33.05 -5.15 -36.51
CA THR A 42 -32.39 -6.45 -36.45
C THR A 42 -32.10 -6.88 -35.02
N ASP A 43 -31.67 -5.96 -34.15
CA ASP A 43 -31.41 -6.28 -32.74
C ASP A 43 -32.71 -6.58 -31.99
N ARG A 44 -33.80 -5.86 -32.28
CA ARG A 44 -35.14 -6.17 -31.77
C ARG A 44 -35.58 -7.59 -32.16
N LYS A 45 -35.44 -7.97 -33.43
CA LYS A 45 -35.76 -9.33 -33.91
C LYS A 45 -34.89 -10.40 -33.22
N ARG A 46 -33.60 -10.12 -33.02
CA ARG A 46 -32.69 -11.00 -32.29
C ARG A 46 -33.14 -11.18 -30.84
N GLN A 47 -33.53 -10.12 -30.15
CA GLN A 47 -34.01 -10.18 -28.77
C GLN A 47 -35.30 -11.00 -28.66
N GLU A 48 -36.26 -10.79 -29.56
CA GLU A 48 -37.50 -11.57 -29.59
C GLU A 48 -37.23 -13.06 -29.87
N MET A 49 -36.37 -13.37 -30.84
CA MET A 49 -35.95 -14.75 -31.11
C MET A 49 -35.25 -15.39 -29.90
N ARG A 50 -34.43 -14.63 -29.17
CA ARG A 50 -33.78 -15.09 -27.94
C ARG A 50 -34.81 -15.42 -26.86
N LYS A 51 -35.82 -14.57 -26.65
CA LYS A 51 -36.92 -14.83 -25.70
C LYS A 51 -37.69 -16.08 -26.10
N VAL A 52 -38.02 -16.25 -27.38
CA VAL A 52 -38.69 -17.45 -27.91
C VAL A 52 -37.83 -18.70 -27.68
N CYS A 53 -36.52 -18.66 -27.93
CA CYS A 53 -35.61 -19.79 -27.66
C CYS A 53 -35.50 -20.14 -26.17
N VAL A 54 -35.44 -19.15 -25.28
CA VAL A 54 -35.44 -19.38 -23.83
C VAL A 54 -36.76 -20.00 -23.38
N LEU A 55 -37.89 -19.49 -23.89
CA LEU A 55 -39.21 -20.02 -23.60
C LEU A 55 -39.39 -21.44 -24.16
N ALA A 56 -38.93 -21.71 -25.39
CA ALA A 56 -38.97 -23.02 -26.02
C ALA A 56 -38.11 -24.03 -25.24
N LYS A 57 -36.88 -23.67 -24.84
CA LYS A 57 -36.04 -24.52 -23.98
C LYS A 57 -36.68 -24.78 -22.61
N SER A 58 -37.41 -23.81 -22.05
CA SER A 58 -38.15 -24.02 -20.81
C SER A 58 -39.36 -24.94 -20.95
N LYS A 59 -39.98 -24.98 -22.16
CA LYS A 59 -41.10 -25.88 -22.49
C LYS A 59 -40.64 -27.27 -22.91
N GLU A 60 -39.47 -27.38 -23.55
CA GLU A 60 -38.84 -28.63 -23.99
C GLU A 60 -38.18 -29.39 -22.83
N LEU A 61 -37.89 -28.70 -21.72
CA LEU A 61 -37.58 -29.36 -20.47
C LEU A 61 -38.87 -29.96 -19.88
N ASP A 62 -39.23 -31.15 -20.36
CA ASP A 62 -40.43 -31.88 -19.93
C ASP A 62 -40.58 -31.81 -18.40
N GLN A 63 -41.79 -31.48 -17.95
CA GLN A 63 -42.16 -31.48 -16.53
C GLN A 63 -41.87 -32.84 -15.84
N LYS A 64 -41.72 -33.91 -16.65
CA LYS A 64 -41.29 -35.25 -16.27
C LYS A 64 -39.81 -35.34 -15.85
N ILE A 65 -38.91 -34.58 -16.48
CA ILE A 65 -37.48 -34.51 -16.11
C ILE A 65 -37.29 -33.65 -14.86
N LEU A 66 -38.08 -32.57 -14.72
CA LEU A 66 -38.03 -31.71 -13.53
C LEU A 66 -38.48 -32.44 -12.24
N ASN A 67 -39.32 -33.46 -12.39
CA ASN A 67 -39.82 -34.31 -11.30
C ASN A 67 -39.04 -35.63 -11.16
N ASP A 68 -38.00 -35.87 -11.97
CA ASP A 68 -37.13 -37.03 -11.80
C ASP A 68 -36.37 -36.90 -10.46
N PRO A 69 -36.52 -37.85 -9.52
CA PRO A 69 -35.87 -37.78 -8.22
C PRO A 69 -34.34 -37.76 -8.33
N THR A 70 -33.76 -38.35 -9.38
CA THR A 70 -32.32 -38.32 -9.61
C THR A 70 -31.85 -36.92 -9.97
N TYR A 71 -32.56 -36.26 -10.89
CA TYR A 71 -32.30 -34.86 -11.26
C TYR A 71 -32.52 -33.91 -10.08
N GLN A 72 -33.62 -34.06 -9.31
CA GLN A 72 -33.86 -33.21 -8.14
C GLN A 72 -32.78 -33.37 -7.07
N LYS A 73 -32.30 -34.59 -6.79
CA LYS A 73 -31.21 -34.81 -5.85
C LYS A 73 -29.92 -34.12 -6.30
N LYS A 74 -29.56 -34.20 -7.58
CA LYS A 74 -28.40 -33.49 -8.15
C LYS A 74 -28.56 -31.97 -8.07
N LEU A 75 -29.77 -31.46 -8.33
CA LEU A 75 -30.07 -30.03 -8.22
C LEU A 75 -29.96 -29.53 -6.77
N GLN A 76 -30.44 -30.29 -5.80
CA GLN A 76 -30.30 -29.93 -4.39
C GLN A 76 -28.84 -29.97 -3.93
N ASN A 77 -28.08 -31.00 -4.34
CA ASN A 77 -26.66 -31.10 -4.01
C ASN A 77 -25.85 -29.92 -4.58
N SER A 78 -26.05 -29.61 -5.86
CA SER A 78 -25.39 -28.45 -6.50
C SER A 78 -25.79 -27.11 -5.89
N ARG A 79 -27.04 -26.95 -5.43
CA ARG A 79 -27.47 -25.75 -4.69
C ARG A 79 -26.76 -25.62 -3.34
N LEU A 80 -26.59 -26.73 -2.63
CA LEU A 80 -25.86 -26.74 -1.36
C LEU A 80 -24.39 -26.39 -1.56
N GLU A 81 -23.73 -27.02 -2.54
CA GLU A 81 -22.34 -26.72 -2.92
C GLU A 81 -22.17 -25.25 -3.33
N LEU A 82 -23.12 -24.70 -4.10
CA LEU A 82 -23.11 -23.29 -4.48
C LEU A 82 -23.26 -22.37 -3.26
N LYS A 83 -24.11 -22.74 -2.29
CA LYS A 83 -24.28 -21.96 -1.06
C LYS A 83 -23.00 -21.96 -0.24
N GLU A 84 -22.38 -23.12 -0.04
CA GLU A 84 -21.12 -23.25 0.69
C GLU A 84 -19.99 -22.46 0.00
N ALA A 85 -19.90 -22.53 -1.34
CA ALA A 85 -18.92 -21.77 -2.10
C ALA A 85 -19.12 -20.24 -1.97
N ARG A 86 -20.38 -19.78 -1.88
CA ARG A 86 -20.69 -18.36 -1.67
C ARG A 86 -20.31 -17.88 -0.27
N GLU A 87 -20.62 -18.67 0.76
CA GLU A 87 -20.24 -18.36 2.14
C GLU A 87 -18.71 -18.27 2.28
N LYS A 88 -17.96 -19.20 1.65
CA LYS A 88 -16.48 -19.15 1.61
C LYS A 88 -15.96 -17.93 0.83
N LEU A 89 -16.63 -17.57 -0.27
CA LEU A 89 -16.24 -16.39 -1.03
C LEU A 89 -16.40 -15.13 -0.17
N GLU A 90 -17.55 -14.95 0.48
CA GLU A 90 -17.84 -13.82 1.36
C GLU A 90 -16.79 -13.67 2.47
N GLU A 91 -16.41 -14.77 3.13
CA GLU A 91 -15.34 -14.78 4.14
C GLU A 91 -13.97 -14.34 3.56
N LEU A 92 -13.65 -14.75 2.32
CA LEU A 92 -12.44 -14.33 1.64
C LEU A 92 -12.47 -12.85 1.22
N GLU A 93 -13.64 -12.33 0.85
CA GLU A 93 -13.80 -10.92 0.51
C GLU A 93 -13.59 -10.02 1.73
N GLU A 94 -14.16 -10.39 2.88
CA GLU A 94 -13.96 -9.66 4.14
C GLU A 94 -12.46 -9.65 4.54
N LYS A 95 -11.79 -10.80 4.44
CA LYS A 95 -10.35 -10.89 4.71
C LYS A 95 -9.53 -10.04 3.73
N ARG A 96 -9.90 -10.02 2.45
CA ARG A 96 -9.24 -9.20 1.42
C ARG A 96 -9.40 -7.72 1.74
N GLU A 97 -10.60 -7.27 2.09
CA GLU A 97 -10.89 -5.87 2.42
C GLU A 97 -10.10 -5.41 3.65
N LYS A 98 -10.06 -6.24 4.70
CA LYS A 98 -9.22 -5.97 5.87
C LYS A 98 -7.75 -5.85 5.50
N LEU A 99 -7.23 -6.80 4.72
CA LEU A 99 -5.83 -6.79 4.29
C LEU A 99 -5.51 -5.57 3.41
N GLU A 100 -6.43 -5.15 2.56
CA GLU A 100 -6.29 -3.96 1.72
C GLU A 100 -6.22 -2.69 2.57
N HIS A 101 -7.07 -2.58 3.59
CA HIS A 101 -7.03 -1.49 4.55
C HIS A 101 -5.69 -1.47 5.32
N ASP A 102 -5.28 -2.60 5.88
CA ASP A 102 -4.01 -2.72 6.61
C ASP A 102 -2.81 -2.36 5.71
N PHE A 103 -2.81 -2.83 4.47
CA PHE A 103 -1.78 -2.50 3.49
C PHE A 103 -1.78 -1.01 3.12
N PHE A 104 -2.96 -0.39 3.01
CA PHE A 104 -3.09 1.05 2.77
C PHE A 104 -2.50 1.87 3.92
N VAL A 105 -2.85 1.54 5.17
CA VAL A 105 -2.33 2.18 6.38
C VAL A 105 -0.81 2.02 6.47
N PHE A 106 -0.30 0.80 6.24
CA PHE A 106 1.14 0.53 6.23
C PHE A 106 1.87 1.36 5.16
N ARG A 107 1.33 1.42 3.94
CA ARG A 107 1.92 2.20 2.84
C ARG A 107 1.98 3.68 3.16
N LEU A 108 0.92 4.24 3.76
CA LEU A 108 0.92 5.64 4.20
C LEU A 108 1.96 5.90 5.28
N SER A 109 2.04 5.04 6.30
CA SER A 109 3.05 5.16 7.36
C SER A 109 4.47 5.14 6.79
N LEU A 110 4.76 4.21 5.89
CA LEU A 110 6.06 4.11 5.25
C LEU A 110 6.40 5.32 4.38
N TYR A 111 5.41 5.87 3.68
CA TYR A 111 5.57 7.11 2.92
C TYR A 111 5.91 8.29 3.84
N SER A 112 5.16 8.48 4.94
CA SER A 112 5.41 9.53 5.92
C SER A 112 6.80 9.42 6.57
N ILE A 113 7.28 8.20 6.83
CA ILE A 113 8.65 7.99 7.34
C ILE A 113 9.68 8.47 6.31
N ARG A 114 9.55 8.05 5.05
CA ARG A 114 10.46 8.49 3.97
C ARG A 114 10.41 9.99 3.74
N GLU A 115 9.23 10.59 3.83
CA GLU A 115 9.01 12.03 3.77
C GLU A 115 9.88 12.75 4.81
N ASN A 116 9.81 12.29 6.06
CA ASN A 116 10.59 12.86 7.16
C ASN A 116 12.09 12.66 6.98
N ILE A 117 12.53 11.51 6.47
CA ILE A 117 13.94 11.25 6.16
C ILE A 117 14.42 12.19 5.05
N ALA A 118 13.69 12.29 3.95
CA ALA A 118 14.05 13.15 2.82
C ALA A 118 14.21 14.61 3.26
N ARG A 119 13.26 15.10 4.05
CA ARG A 119 13.27 16.45 4.61
C ARG A 119 14.47 16.72 5.52
N ARG A 120 14.92 15.71 6.28
CA ARG A 120 16.13 15.80 7.14
C ARG A 120 17.43 15.74 6.33
N LEU A 121 17.48 14.91 5.29
CA LEU A 121 18.68 14.72 4.47
C LEU A 121 18.92 15.85 3.47
N PHE A 122 17.84 16.34 2.85
CA PHE A 122 17.91 17.27 1.71
C PHE A 122 17.40 18.69 2.05
N GLY A 123 16.81 18.88 3.24
CA GLY A 123 16.32 20.16 3.72
C GLY A 123 14.89 20.51 3.32
N TYR A 124 14.37 21.61 3.88
CA TYR A 124 12.97 22.06 3.73
C TYR A 124 12.72 23.01 2.55
N GLY A 125 13.77 23.46 1.86
CA GLY A 125 13.68 24.52 0.83
C GLY A 125 13.36 24.02 -0.58
N MET A 126 13.10 22.73 -0.76
CA MET A 126 12.84 22.15 -2.07
C MET A 126 11.41 22.42 -2.55
N ASP A 127 11.24 22.59 -3.86
CA ASP A 127 9.92 22.54 -4.46
C ASP A 127 9.31 21.13 -4.33
N LEU A 128 7.99 21.05 -4.50
CA LEU A 128 7.24 19.82 -4.29
C LEU A 128 7.69 18.68 -5.21
N ALA A 129 8.04 18.95 -6.47
CA ALA A 129 8.44 17.91 -7.42
C ALA A 129 9.82 17.34 -7.10
N SER A 130 10.78 18.20 -6.74
CA SER A 130 12.10 17.79 -6.24
C SER A 130 11.96 16.97 -4.95
N PHE A 131 11.09 17.41 -4.04
CA PHE A 131 10.79 16.69 -2.81
C PHE A 131 10.24 15.28 -3.06
N TYR A 132 9.24 15.14 -3.95
CA TYR A 132 8.71 13.83 -4.35
C TYR A 132 9.77 12.94 -4.98
N SER A 133 10.66 13.51 -5.79
CA SER A 133 11.76 12.77 -6.41
C SER A 133 12.72 12.20 -5.37
N CYS A 134 13.04 12.95 -4.32
CA CYS A 134 13.84 12.46 -3.19
C CYS A 134 13.13 11.32 -2.44
N VAL A 135 11.83 11.44 -2.17
CA VAL A 135 11.07 10.39 -1.49
C VAL A 135 11.00 9.10 -2.32
N GLU A 136 10.80 9.20 -3.64
CA GLU A 136 10.84 8.04 -4.54
C GLU A 136 12.25 7.46 -4.65
N PHE A 137 13.31 8.29 -4.67
CA PHE A 137 14.69 7.82 -4.58
C PHE A 137 14.92 6.94 -3.34
N LEU A 138 14.49 7.39 -2.16
CA LEU A 138 14.61 6.60 -0.93
C LEU A 138 13.79 5.29 -0.97
N LYS A 139 12.65 5.29 -1.66
CA LYS A 139 11.82 4.09 -1.84
C LYS A 139 12.48 3.04 -2.73
N PHE A 140 13.16 3.43 -3.80
CA PHE A 140 13.79 2.51 -4.74
C PHE A 140 15.24 2.15 -4.39
N ASN A 141 15.85 2.84 -3.42
CA ASN A 141 17.23 2.60 -2.99
C ASN A 141 17.29 2.23 -1.50
N PRO A 142 16.74 1.06 -1.08
CA PRO A 142 16.74 0.67 0.33
C PRO A 142 18.15 0.45 0.90
N SER A 143 19.12 0.04 0.09
CA SER A 143 20.52 -0.11 0.51
C SER A 143 21.17 1.21 0.91
N PHE A 144 20.76 2.33 0.31
CA PHE A 144 21.19 3.66 0.72
C PHE A 144 20.68 3.97 2.14
N LEU A 145 19.40 3.72 2.43
CA LEU A 145 18.84 3.89 3.77
C LEU A 145 19.50 2.97 4.80
N GLU A 146 19.77 1.72 4.43
CA GLU A 146 20.49 0.75 5.26
C GLU A 146 21.90 1.27 5.61
N SER A 147 22.63 1.78 4.62
CA SER A 147 23.97 2.35 4.85
C SER A 147 23.97 3.54 5.82
N ILE A 148 22.91 4.38 5.77
CA ILE A 148 22.72 5.48 6.72
C ILE A 148 22.44 4.93 8.11
N TYR A 149 21.55 3.94 8.23
CA TYR A 149 21.21 3.30 9.49
C TYR A 149 22.43 2.67 10.16
N GLU A 150 23.24 1.92 9.41
CA GLU A 150 24.45 1.29 9.92
C GLU A 150 25.46 2.34 10.39
N SER A 151 25.67 3.40 9.58
CA SER A 151 26.58 4.49 9.94
C SER A 151 26.13 5.22 11.21
N LEU A 152 24.83 5.46 11.39
CA LEU A 152 24.27 6.08 12.59
C LEU A 152 24.40 5.18 13.81
N THR A 153 24.10 3.89 13.66
CA THR A 153 24.20 2.89 14.74
C THR A 153 25.64 2.79 15.24
N LEU A 154 26.60 2.72 14.32
CA LEU A 154 28.03 2.69 14.68
C LEU A 154 28.45 3.93 15.47
N ARG A 155 28.03 5.12 15.03
CA ARG A 155 28.34 6.38 15.73
C ARG A 155 27.73 6.42 17.14
N LEU A 156 26.47 6.01 17.29
CA LEU A 156 25.79 6.00 18.58
C LEU A 156 26.46 5.04 19.57
N ASN A 157 26.87 3.86 19.10
CA ASN A 157 27.58 2.88 19.93
C ASN A 157 28.94 3.41 20.40
N GLN A 158 29.71 4.09 19.53
CA GLN A 158 30.99 4.71 19.91
C GLN A 158 30.83 5.82 20.95
N GLN A 159 29.77 6.62 20.88
CA GLN A 159 29.50 7.65 21.89
C GLN A 159 29.18 7.04 23.25
N SER A 160 28.47 5.91 23.29
CA SER A 160 28.15 5.21 24.54
C SER A 160 29.38 4.62 25.24
N GLU A 161 30.38 4.14 24.49
CA GLU A 161 31.63 3.63 25.07
C GLU A 161 32.53 4.77 25.59
N SER A 162 32.54 5.92 24.90
CA SER A 162 33.26 7.13 25.31
C SER A 162 32.75 7.71 26.64
N GLU A 163 31.43 7.69 26.88
CA GLU A 163 30.84 8.18 28.13
C GLU A 163 31.15 7.26 29.33
N GLN A 164 31.23 5.94 29.11
CA GLN A 164 31.60 4.95 30.14
C GLN A 164 33.10 5.01 30.52
N ALA A 165 33.97 5.32 29.56
CA ALA A 165 35.41 5.44 29.81
C ALA A 165 35.82 6.72 30.55
N SER A 166 34.98 7.77 30.48
CA SER A 166 35.28 9.08 31.09
C SER A 166 35.00 9.14 32.61
N THR A 167 34.38 8.12 33.21
CA THR A 167 34.09 8.08 34.66
C THR A 167 35.03 7.19 35.47
N SER A 168 35.97 6.46 34.85
CA SER A 168 36.83 5.49 35.56
C SER A 168 38.24 6.00 35.92
N GLY A 169 38.49 7.32 35.83
CA GLY A 169 39.84 7.90 35.94
C GLY A 169 40.01 9.01 36.97
N THR A 170 39.52 8.86 38.21
CA THR A 170 40.05 9.66 39.35
C THR A 170 39.95 8.88 40.65
N GLN A 171 40.90 7.98 40.90
CA GLN A 171 41.31 7.64 42.26
C GLN A 171 42.75 8.12 42.44
N SER A 172 42.87 9.36 42.91
CA SER A 172 44.14 9.91 43.40
C SER A 172 44.54 9.16 44.67
N SER A 173 45.75 8.63 44.63
CA SER A 173 46.49 7.98 45.70
C SER A 173 46.39 8.73 47.04
N SER A 174 46.08 8.00 48.12
CA SER A 174 46.41 8.42 49.47
C SER A 174 46.87 7.20 50.28
N GLN A 175 48.19 7.05 50.44
CA GLN A 175 48.78 6.25 51.51
C GLN A 175 49.76 7.11 52.32
N HIS A 176 49.25 7.50 53.48
CA HIS A 176 49.88 7.63 54.81
C HIS A 176 51.30 8.17 54.99
N HIS A 177 51.41 9.16 55.89
CA HIS A 177 52.23 9.03 57.11
C HIS A 177 51.72 9.99 58.21
N GLU A 178 51.33 9.44 59.37
CA GLU A 178 51.35 10.11 60.69
C GLU A 178 52.83 10.29 61.11
N SER A 179 53.32 11.22 61.94
CA SER A 179 52.82 11.94 63.12
C SER A 179 53.70 13.19 63.37
N SER A 180 53.24 14.06 64.30
CA SER A 180 54.04 14.78 65.34
C SER A 180 54.23 16.30 65.21
N SER A 181 53.46 17.02 66.03
CA SER A 181 53.79 18.16 66.92
C SER A 181 54.94 19.13 66.58
N SER A 182 54.66 20.45 66.56
CA SER A 182 55.10 21.40 67.60
C SER A 182 54.65 22.84 67.31
N SER A 183 54.23 23.52 68.39
CA SER A 183 53.95 24.94 68.56
C SER A 183 55.18 25.84 68.35
N SER A 184 55.01 27.07 67.83
CA SER A 184 55.44 28.32 68.50
C SER A 184 54.79 29.56 67.87
N GLU A 185 54.20 30.41 68.71
CA GLU A 185 53.95 31.83 68.44
C GLU A 185 55.26 32.58 68.18
N THR A 186 55.28 33.58 67.27
CA THR A 186 55.80 34.93 67.61
C THR A 186 55.41 36.00 66.59
N SER A 187 55.01 37.14 67.17
CA SER A 187 54.88 38.49 66.65
C SER A 187 56.09 39.00 65.84
N THR A 188 55.88 39.90 64.85
CA THR A 188 56.34 41.33 64.84
C THR A 188 56.43 41.94 63.42
N VAL A 189 55.55 42.93 63.17
CA VAL A 189 55.76 44.34 62.68
C VAL A 189 56.80 44.69 61.56
N GLN A 190 56.28 45.48 60.59
CA GLN A 190 56.84 46.55 59.70
C GLN A 190 57.92 46.33 58.61
N SER A 191 57.60 46.93 57.45
CA SER A 191 58.34 47.97 56.65
C SER A 191 58.10 47.68 55.15
N THR A 192 57.73 48.58 54.24
CA THR A 192 57.84 50.05 54.10
C THR A 192 56.68 50.53 53.22
#